data_AF-A0A7J3XJN2-F1
#
_entry.id   AF-A0A7J3XJN2-F1
#
_cell.length_a   1.000
_cell.length_b   1.000
_cell.length_c   1.000
_cell.angle_alpha   90.00
_cell.angle_beta   90.00
_cell.angle_gamma   90.00
#
_symmetry.space_group_name_H-M   'P 1'
#
loop_
_entity.id
_entity.type
_entity.pdbx_description
1 polymer ?
#
loop_
_entity_poly.entity_id
_entity_poly.type
_entity_poly.pdbx_seq_one_letter_code
_entity_poly.pdbx_strand_id
1 'polypeptide(L)' 'MLRVLAVNPEKLIRKVAAYLKEAQLVKPPPWTAFVKTGVHKERPPSDPDWWYVRCAAILRKV' A
#
# COMPACT_ATOMS: atom_id res chain seq x y z
N MET A 1 14.42 10.25 -12.97
CA MET A 1 13.99 10.07 -11.57
C MET A 1 13.28 11.28 -10.94
N LEU A 2 13.43 12.51 -11.45
CA LEU A 2 12.79 13.72 -10.85
C LEU A 2 11.25 13.79 -10.98
N ARG A 3 10.62 13.03 -11.88
CA ARG A 3 9.17 13.14 -12.15
C ARG A 3 8.29 12.50 -11.06
N VAL A 4 8.75 11.42 -10.42
CA VAL A 4 7.96 10.69 -9.40
C VAL A 4 7.97 11.43 -8.05
N LEU A 5 9.04 12.16 -7.75
CA LEU A 5 9.15 12.98 -6.55
C LEU A 5 8.43 14.33 -6.67
N ALA A 6 8.20 14.82 -7.90
CA ALA A 6 7.53 16.09 -8.17
C ALA A 6 6.00 16.04 -7.99
N VAL A 7 5.41 14.85 -7.84
CA VAL A 7 3.97 14.67 -7.62
C VAL A 7 3.66 14.48 -6.14
N ASN A 8 2.46 14.90 -5.73
CA ASN A 8 2.00 14.68 -4.36
C ASN A 8 2.05 13.17 -4.02
N PRO A 9 2.80 12.79 -2.97
CA PRO A 9 3.10 11.39 -2.69
C PRO A 9 1.86 10.60 -2.31
N GLU A 10 0.95 11.21 -1.55
CA GLU A 10 -0.27 10.54 -1.11
C GLU A 10 -1.22 10.27 -2.29
N LYS A 11 -1.40 11.26 -3.17
CA LYS A 11 -2.22 11.10 -4.38
C LYS A 11 -1.66 10.01 -5.30
N LEU A 12 -0.34 9.97 -5.46
CA LEU A 12 0.33 8.94 -6.25
C LEU A 12 0.10 7.55 -5.64
N ILE A 13 0.39 7.38 -4.34
CA ILE A 13 0.26 6.09 -3.64
C ILE A 13 -1.17 5.57 -3.73
N ARG A 14 -2.18 6.42 -3.48
CA ARG A 14 -3.60 6.01 -3.56
C ARG A 14 -3.99 5.56 -4.96
N LYS A 15 -3.58 6.28 -6.01
CA LYS A 15 -3.85 5.89 -7.41
C LYS A 15 -3.16 4.58 -7.79
N VAL A 16 -1.90 4.41 -7.39
CA VAL A 16 -1.15 3.18 -7.66
C VAL A 16 -1.76 2.01 -6.88
N ALA A 17 -2.17 2.20 -5.64
CA ALA A 17 -2.84 1.16 -4.86
C ALA A 17 -4.16 0.69 -5.50
N ALA A 18 -4.99 1.63 -5.99
CA ALA A 18 -6.20 1.31 -6.74
C ALA A 18 -5.88 0.51 -8.02
N TYR A 19 -4.88 0.97 -8.79
CA TYR A 19 -4.43 0.27 -9.99
C TYR A 19 -3.92 -1.17 -9.69
N LEU A 20 -3.15 -1.36 -8.63
CA LEU A 20 -2.66 -2.69 -8.22
C LEU A 20 -3.80 -3.65 -7.87
N LYS A 21 -4.87 -3.12 -7.29
CA LYS A 21 -6.09 -3.86 -6.94
C LYS A 21 -6.91 -4.21 -8.18
N GLU A 22 -7.17 -3.22 -9.04
CA GLU A 22 -7.97 -3.39 -10.27
C GLU A 22 -7.30 -4.32 -11.28
N ALA A 23 -6.00 -4.16 -11.50
CA ALA A 23 -5.22 -4.98 -12.41
C ALA A 23 -4.86 -6.37 -11.83
N GLN A 24 -5.27 -6.66 -10.58
CA GLN A 24 -4.99 -7.91 -9.86
C GLN A 24 -3.51 -8.33 -9.87
N LEU A 25 -2.60 -7.36 -9.95
CA LEU A 25 -1.15 -7.58 -10.04
C LEU A 25 -0.56 -8.04 -8.70
N VAL A 26 -1.25 -7.75 -7.60
CA VAL A 26 -0.87 -8.14 -6.25
C VAL A 26 -2.05 -8.84 -5.60
N LYS A 27 -1.80 -10.02 -5.02
CA LYS A 27 -2.79 -10.72 -4.20
C LYS A 27 -2.41 -10.60 -2.73
N PRO A 28 -3.27 -10.03 -1.87
CA PRO A 28 -3.03 -9.99 -0.44
C PRO A 28 -2.99 -11.42 0.12
N PRO A 29 -1.96 -11.78 0.91
CA PRO A 29 -1.92 -13.06 1.60
C PRO A 29 -3.10 -13.24 2.57
N PRO A 30 -3.56 -14.47 2.85
CA PRO A 30 -4.74 -14.72 3.70
C PRO A 30 -4.63 -14.12 5.12
N TRP A 31 -3.41 -14.01 5.65
CA TRP A 31 -3.16 -13.47 6.99
C TRP A 31 -3.30 -11.94 7.08
N THR A 32 -3.37 -11.21 5.96
CA THR A 32 -3.40 -9.73 5.96
C THR A 32 -4.58 -9.13 6.69
N ALA A 33 -5.69 -9.87 6.83
CA ALA A 33 -6.87 -9.44 7.58
C ALA A 33 -6.68 -9.46 9.10
N PHE A 34 -5.72 -10.24 9.61
CA PHE A 34 -5.62 -10.54 11.06
C PHE A 34 -4.37 -9.96 11.71
N VAL A 35 -3.36 -9.56 10.93
CA VAL A 35 -2.07 -9.14 11.46
C VAL A 35 -1.98 -7.63 11.68
N LYS A 36 -1.17 -7.27 12.67
CA LYS A 36 -0.66 -5.91 12.82
C LYS A 36 0.52 -5.65 11.87
N THR A 37 0.73 -4.39 11.51
CA THR A 37 1.80 -4.00 10.55
C THR A 37 3.20 -4.00 11.15
N GLY A 38 3.34 -4.01 12.47
CA GLY A 38 4.62 -4.07 13.17
C GLY A 38 4.45 -4.32 14.67
N VAL A 39 5.53 -4.69 15.35
CA VAL A 39 5.52 -5.06 16.78
C VAL A 39 5.00 -3.93 17.67
N HIS A 40 5.36 -2.68 17.33
CA HIS A 40 4.98 -1.45 18.04
C HIS A 40 3.51 -1.04 17.86
N LYS A 41 2.72 -1.75 17.06
CA LYS A 41 1.28 -1.50 16.91
C LYS A 41 0.49 -2.44 17.82
N GLU A 42 -0.59 -1.93 18.39
CA GLU A 42 -1.51 -2.73 19.21
C GLU A 42 -2.68 -3.28 18.40
N ARG A 43 -3.10 -2.55 17.36
CA ARG A 43 -4.28 -2.88 16.54
C ARG A 43 -3.90 -3.11 15.07
N PRO A 44 -4.64 -3.95 14.34
CA PRO A 44 -4.50 -4.08 12.90
C PRO A 44 -4.91 -2.79 12.18
N PRO A 45 -4.48 -2.58 10.93
CA PRO A 45 -4.92 -1.44 10.13
C PRO A 45 -6.44 -1.41 9.95
N SER A 46 -7.04 -0.23 10.08
CA SER A 46 -8.48 -0.04 9.89
C SER A 46 -8.90 -0.10 8.41
N ASP A 47 -7.98 0.17 7.50
CA ASP A 47 -8.21 0.13 6.05
C ASP A 47 -8.11 -1.32 5.55
N PRO A 48 -9.18 -1.92 4.99
CA PRO A 48 -9.13 -3.28 4.45
C PRO A 48 -8.17 -3.43 3.26
N ASP A 49 -7.91 -2.34 2.53
CA ASP A 49 -7.03 -2.30 1.36
C ASP A 49 -5.59 -1.89 1.71
N TRP A 50 -5.23 -1.88 3.01
CA TRP A 50 -3.92 -1.44 3.50
C TRP A 50 -2.74 -2.15 2.82
N TRP A 51 -2.93 -3.39 2.40
CA TRP A 51 -1.90 -4.17 1.72
C TRP A 51 -1.48 -3.53 0.39
N TYR A 52 -2.45 -3.08 -0.41
CA TYR A 52 -2.19 -2.41 -1.69
C TYR A 52 -1.51 -1.06 -1.49
N VAL A 53 -1.94 -0.31 -0.46
CA VAL A 53 -1.31 0.96 -0.07
C VAL A 53 0.15 0.74 0.33
N ARG A 54 0.44 -0.33 1.09
CA ARG A 54 1.82 -0.69 1.47
C ARG A 54 2.66 -1.06 0.25
N CYS A 55 2.13 -1.86 -0.68
CA CYS A 55 2.83 -2.19 -1.92
C CYS A 55 3.15 -0.95 -2.76
N ALA A 56 2.18 -0.05 -2.93
CA ALA A 56 2.37 1.21 -3.66
C ALA A 56 3.42 2.11 -2.97
N ALA A 57 3.43 2.17 -1.64
CA ALA A 57 4.43 2.94 -0.89
C ALA A 57 5.85 2.35 -1.03
N ILE A 58 5.98 1.02 -1.04
CA ILE A 58 7.27 0.35 -1.28
C ILE A 58 7.75 0.65 -2.70
N LEU A 59 6.88 0.51 -3.71
CA LEU A 59 7.20 0.82 -5.11
C LEU A 59 7.68 2.26 -5.31
N ARG A 60 7.12 3.22 -4.58
CA ARG A 60 7.56 4.62 -4.63
C ARG A 60 8.95 4.83 -4.00
N LYS A 61 9.34 4.00 -3.03
CA LYS A 61 10.58 4.15 -2.28
C LYS A 61 11.79 3.62 -3.05
N VAL A 62 11.60 2.56 -3.85
CA VAL A 62 12.63 1.94 -4.71
C VAL A 62 12.87 2.80 -5.94
#